data_AF-A0A0L7LT04-F1
#
_entry.id   AF-A0A0L7LT04-F1
#
_cell.length_a   1.000
_cell.length_b   1.000
_cell.length_c   1.000
_cell.angle_alpha   90.00
_cell.angle_beta   90.00
_cell.angle_gamma   90.00
#
_symmetry.space_group_name_H-M   'P 1'
#
loop_
_entity.id
_entity.type
_entity.pdbx_description
1 polymer ?
#
loop_
_entity_poly.entity_id
_entity_poly.type
_entity_poly.pdbx_seq_one_letter_code
_entity_poly.pdbx_strand_id
1 'polypeptide(L)'
;MKCIVLVVTVTLVTGAAAEASVRTCEPIKVAMCKNIGYNQTGMPNLARHTLQADADVTLQTFSPLVQYGCSSQLHLFLCSVYVPMCTDKVALPIGPCRGLCESVYARCYPVLRGFGFQWPPELDCSLFPAENNHEHMCMEGPGERAPPVGTVPIDAGSGRPGCRKLIKPNSWVWVRGSGRCAQFCDAEVLWEAGERKAAEVWLATWAALSFACTLAAVGAQLACGDRGGAGERALVLVALCRCAATAGWGVRAAAGRAAAGCAKDSTSPTRMLLAHDGLANPNCAVVFLLLYYFGLAASVW
;
A
#
# COMPACT_ATOMS: atom_id res chain seq x y z
N MET A 1 -14.36 20.08 -35.19
CA MET A 1 -13.48 19.04 -35.76
C MET A 1 -12.22 19.71 -36.28
N LYS A 2 -11.12 19.63 -35.52
CA LYS A 2 -9.80 20.09 -35.96
C LYS A 2 -8.99 18.83 -36.26
N CYS A 3 -8.65 18.62 -37.53
CA CYS A 3 -7.88 17.48 -37.98
C CYS A 3 -6.44 17.59 -37.45
N ILE A 4 -6.01 16.55 -36.74
CA ILE A 4 -4.65 16.34 -36.24
C ILE A 4 -3.85 15.71 -37.37
N VAL A 5 -2.74 16.34 -37.75
CA VAL A 5 -1.75 15.76 -38.68
C VAL A 5 -0.78 14.93 -37.84
N LEU A 6 -0.74 13.62 -38.10
CA LEU A 6 0.12 12.67 -37.43
C LEU A 6 1.26 12.32 -38.39
N VAL A 7 2.46 12.84 -38.12
CA VAL A 7 3.67 12.50 -38.86
C VAL A 7 4.30 11.29 -38.17
N VAL A 8 4.31 10.14 -38.85
CA VAL A 8 5.00 8.94 -38.41
C VAL A 8 6.37 8.91 -39.09
N THR A 9 7.44 9.05 -38.30
CA THR A 9 8.80 8.78 -38.76
C THR A 9 9.25 7.41 -38.22
N VAL A 10 9.56 6.50 -39.15
CA VAL A 10 10.16 5.20 -38.85
C VAL A 10 11.67 5.38 -38.82
N THR A 11 12.31 5.13 -37.68
CA THR A 11 13.77 5.03 -37.58
C THR A 11 14.16 3.60 -37.21
N LEU A 12 14.91 2.97 -38.12
CA LEU A 12 15.62 1.71 -37.88
C LEU A 12 16.82 2.01 -36.97
N VAL A 13 16.83 1.43 -35.77
CA VAL A 13 18.01 1.42 -34.90
C VAL A 13 18.66 0.05 -35.01
N THR A 14 19.85 0.03 -35.61
CA THR A 14 20.75 -1.11 -35.65
C THR A 14 21.26 -1.41 -34.24
N GLY A 15 21.08 -2.66 -33.78
CA GLY A 15 21.63 -3.13 -32.52
C GLY A 15 23.15 -3.15 -32.55
N ALA A 16 23.77 -2.26 -31.76
CA ALA A 16 25.17 -2.40 -31.39
C ALA A 16 25.27 -3.46 -30.29
N ALA A 17 26.09 -4.50 -30.53
CA ALA A 17 26.47 -5.46 -29.51
C ALA A 17 27.18 -4.69 -28.37
N ALA A 18 26.70 -4.86 -27.15
CA ALA A 18 27.30 -4.23 -25.97
C ALA A 18 28.67 -4.86 -25.69
N GLU A 19 29.73 -4.11 -25.97
CA GLU A 19 31.06 -4.37 -25.42
C GLU A 19 30.98 -4.33 -23.89
N ALA A 20 31.58 -5.32 -23.23
CA ALA A 20 31.66 -5.39 -21.78
C ALA A 20 32.57 -4.27 -21.25
N SER A 21 31.99 -3.10 -20.99
CA SER A 21 32.69 -2.00 -20.32
C SER A 21 33.11 -2.44 -18.92
N VAL A 22 34.39 -2.29 -18.60
CA VAL A 22 34.91 -2.35 -17.24
C VAL A 22 34.04 -1.44 -16.36
N ARG A 23 33.31 -2.03 -15.43
CA ARG A 23 32.31 -1.34 -14.62
C ARG A 23 33.02 -0.54 -13.54
N THR A 24 33.04 0.78 -13.66
CA THR A 24 33.59 1.66 -12.63
C THR A 24 32.59 1.85 -11.50
N CYS A 25 33.05 1.77 -10.25
CA CYS A 25 32.20 2.06 -9.10
C CYS A 25 31.86 3.55 -9.04
N GLU A 26 30.59 3.88 -8.80
CA GLU A 26 30.12 5.26 -8.63
C GLU A 26 29.39 5.44 -7.29
N PRO A 27 29.33 6.66 -6.74
CA PRO A 27 28.63 6.91 -5.48
C PRO A 27 27.11 6.74 -5.62
N ILE A 28 26.49 6.26 -4.55
CA ILE A 28 25.03 6.08 -4.46
C ILE A 28 24.33 7.45 -4.44
N LYS A 29 23.48 7.69 -5.45
CA LYS A 29 22.66 8.90 -5.60
C LYS A 29 21.23 8.68 -5.10
N VAL A 30 20.76 7.43 -5.12
CA VAL A 30 19.41 7.01 -4.70
C VAL A 30 19.16 7.36 -3.22
N ALA A 31 18.12 8.16 -2.95
CA ALA A 31 17.91 8.76 -1.63
C ALA A 31 17.63 7.72 -0.52
N MET A 32 16.79 6.72 -0.79
CA MET A 32 16.48 5.69 0.21
C MET A 32 17.69 4.81 0.53
N CYS A 33 18.54 4.52 -0.46
CA CYS A 33 19.69 3.65 -0.29
C CYS A 33 20.95 4.34 0.27
N LYS A 34 20.80 5.51 0.87
CA LYS A 34 21.90 6.15 1.63
C LYS A 34 22.03 5.51 3.01
N ASN A 35 23.25 5.39 3.51
CA ASN A 35 23.57 4.88 4.85
C ASN A 35 23.14 3.42 5.12
N ILE A 36 23.08 2.58 4.09
CA ILE A 36 22.71 1.16 4.20
C ILE A 36 23.87 0.23 4.58
N GLY A 37 25.08 0.78 4.75
CA GLY A 37 26.31 0.04 5.09
C GLY A 37 27.41 0.12 4.04
N TYR A 38 27.11 0.62 2.83
CA TYR A 38 28.07 0.93 1.78
C TYR A 38 27.62 2.16 1.00
N ASN A 39 28.58 2.82 0.31
CA ASN A 39 28.36 4.11 -0.36
C ASN A 39 28.63 4.08 -1.87
N GLN A 40 29.18 2.97 -2.38
CA GLN A 40 29.56 2.81 -3.78
C GLN A 40 28.74 1.69 -4.41
N THR A 41 28.29 1.93 -5.64
CA THR A 41 27.52 1.00 -6.45
C THR A 41 28.10 0.85 -7.85
N GLY A 42 27.66 -0.17 -8.59
CA GLY A 42 28.11 -0.44 -9.94
C GLY A 42 26.92 -0.78 -10.83
N MET A 43 26.89 -0.19 -12.02
CA MET A 43 25.84 -0.39 -13.01
C MET A 43 26.34 -1.27 -14.18
N PRO A 44 25.46 -2.03 -14.86
CA PRO A 44 24.04 -2.24 -14.55
C PRO A 44 23.82 -3.03 -13.26
N ASN A 45 22.69 -2.74 -12.59
CA ASN A 45 22.27 -3.45 -11.38
C ASN A 45 21.70 -4.85 -11.70
N LEU A 46 21.29 -5.59 -10.66
CA LEU A 46 20.78 -6.96 -10.83
C LEU A 46 19.40 -6.98 -11.52
N ALA A 47 18.64 -5.89 -11.38
CA ALA A 47 17.38 -5.64 -12.11
C ALA A 47 17.58 -5.05 -13.52
N ARG A 48 18.81 -5.09 -14.06
CA ARG A 48 19.16 -4.67 -15.43
C ARG A 48 18.95 -3.19 -15.77
N HIS A 49 18.76 -2.31 -14.78
CA HIS A 49 18.86 -0.88 -15.00
C HIS A 49 20.32 -0.50 -15.25
N THR A 50 20.56 0.43 -16.17
CA THR A 50 21.89 0.98 -16.48
C THR A 50 22.14 2.32 -15.77
N LEU A 51 21.07 3.02 -15.33
CA LEU A 51 21.14 4.29 -14.63
C LEU A 51 20.56 4.18 -13.21
N GLN A 52 21.20 4.82 -12.23
CA GLN A 52 20.67 4.88 -10.87
C GLN A 52 19.32 5.59 -10.78
N ALA A 53 19.04 6.54 -11.68
CA ALA A 53 17.77 7.26 -11.72
C ALA A 53 16.58 6.32 -12.00
N ASP A 54 16.75 5.37 -12.92
CA ASP A 54 15.70 4.40 -13.26
C ASP A 54 15.47 3.42 -12.11
N ALA A 55 16.55 3.03 -11.43
CA ALA A 55 16.50 2.23 -10.22
C ALA A 55 15.77 2.96 -9.07
N ASP A 56 15.99 4.27 -8.90
CA ASP A 56 15.31 5.09 -7.88
C ASP A 56 13.80 5.13 -8.11
N VAL A 57 13.35 5.37 -9.34
CA VAL A 57 11.92 5.37 -9.69
C VAL A 57 11.28 4.02 -9.34
N THR A 58 11.94 2.92 -9.70
CA THR A 58 11.45 1.57 -9.37
C THR A 58 11.41 1.34 -7.86
N LEU A 59 12.47 1.71 -7.14
CA LEU A 59 12.55 1.59 -5.70
C LEU A 59 11.47 2.40 -4.96
N GLN A 60 11.10 3.58 -5.45
CA GLN A 60 10.02 4.41 -4.86
C GLN A 60 8.67 3.67 -4.85
N THR A 61 8.42 2.77 -5.80
CA THR A 61 7.20 1.95 -5.82
C THR A 61 7.09 0.99 -4.62
N PHE A 62 8.23 0.62 -4.02
CA PHE A 62 8.27 -0.21 -2.80
C PHE A 62 8.19 0.61 -1.50
N SER A 63 8.21 1.95 -1.56
CA SER A 63 8.15 2.82 -0.37
C SER A 63 6.97 2.49 0.56
N PRO A 64 5.73 2.25 0.07
CA PRO A 64 4.62 1.84 0.94
C PRO A 64 4.87 0.52 1.65
N LEU A 65 5.53 -0.46 1.00
CA LEU A 65 5.84 -1.76 1.58
C LEU A 65 6.98 -1.66 2.61
N VAL A 66 7.97 -0.82 2.36
CA VAL A 66 9.04 -0.48 3.30
C VAL A 66 8.46 0.20 4.55
N GLN A 67 7.55 1.16 4.36
CA GLN A 67 6.86 1.85 5.47
C GLN A 67 5.90 0.93 6.24
N TYR A 68 5.26 -0.03 5.54
CA TYR A 68 4.47 -1.08 6.19
C TYR A 68 5.34 -1.93 7.13
N GLY A 69 6.62 -2.09 6.79
CA GLY A 69 7.60 -2.70 7.67
C GLY A 69 7.39 -4.20 7.86
N CYS A 70 7.06 -4.96 6.81
CA CYS A 70 6.91 -6.42 6.90
C CYS A 70 8.22 -7.16 7.27
N SER A 71 9.38 -6.57 6.99
CA SER A 71 10.68 -7.11 7.35
C SER A 71 11.66 -5.97 7.63
N SER A 72 12.43 -6.08 8.71
CA SER A 72 13.50 -5.12 9.04
C SER A 72 14.61 -5.08 7.98
N GLN A 73 14.70 -6.14 7.18
CA GLN A 73 15.73 -6.33 6.16
C GLN A 73 15.25 -5.98 4.75
N LEU A 74 13.97 -5.63 4.56
CA LEU A 74 13.40 -5.32 3.24
C LEU A 74 14.17 -4.16 2.57
N HIS A 75 14.46 -3.10 3.33
CA HIS A 75 15.17 -1.94 2.82
C HIS A 75 16.58 -2.28 2.31
N LEU A 76 17.34 -3.05 3.11
CA LEU A 76 18.67 -3.52 2.72
C LEU A 76 18.60 -4.44 1.50
N PHE A 77 17.64 -5.36 1.47
CA PHE A 77 17.44 -6.30 0.37
C PHE A 77 17.16 -5.56 -0.95
N LEU A 78 16.19 -4.64 -0.96
CA LEU A 78 15.87 -3.86 -2.16
C LEU A 78 17.09 -3.08 -2.65
N CYS A 79 17.78 -2.37 -1.76
CA CYS A 79 18.98 -1.63 -2.14
C CYS A 79 20.10 -2.55 -2.65
N SER A 80 20.28 -3.75 -2.10
CA SER A 80 21.28 -4.71 -2.58
C SER A 80 21.00 -5.26 -3.98
N VAL A 81 19.75 -5.22 -4.46
CA VAL A 81 19.40 -5.65 -5.83
C VAL A 81 19.49 -4.48 -6.81
N TYR A 82 18.89 -3.35 -6.45
CA TYR A 82 18.75 -2.19 -7.34
C TYR A 82 19.97 -1.25 -7.32
N VAL A 83 20.75 -1.27 -6.24
CA VAL A 83 21.92 -0.40 -6.04
C VAL A 83 23.05 -1.22 -5.39
N PRO A 84 23.47 -2.36 -5.98
CA PRO A 84 24.37 -3.33 -5.35
C PRO A 84 25.72 -2.73 -4.97
N MET A 85 26.41 -3.35 -4.01
CA MET A 85 27.72 -2.88 -3.55
C MET A 85 28.79 -3.07 -4.64
N CYS A 86 29.66 -2.09 -4.82
CA CYS A 86 30.79 -2.16 -5.75
C CYS A 86 32.11 -1.88 -5.03
N THR A 87 33.17 -2.62 -5.40
CA THR A 87 34.53 -2.40 -4.91
C THR A 87 35.54 -2.71 -6.02
N ASP A 88 36.66 -2.00 -6.07
CA ASP A 88 37.70 -2.18 -7.09
C ASP A 88 38.36 -3.58 -7.04
N LYS A 89 38.16 -4.32 -5.94
CA LYS A 89 38.68 -5.68 -5.75
C LYS A 89 37.85 -6.75 -6.46
N VAL A 90 36.64 -6.41 -6.91
CA VAL A 90 35.66 -7.37 -7.43
C VAL A 90 35.04 -6.83 -8.71
N ALA A 91 35.14 -7.60 -9.80
CA ALA A 91 34.68 -7.15 -11.11
C ALA A 91 33.14 -7.03 -11.24
N LEU A 92 32.38 -7.75 -10.40
CA LEU A 92 30.91 -7.78 -10.43
C LEU A 92 30.32 -7.15 -9.17
N PRO A 93 29.21 -6.39 -9.29
CA PRO A 93 28.50 -5.87 -8.13
C PRO A 93 28.03 -6.99 -7.21
N ILE A 94 28.21 -6.79 -5.91
CA ILE A 94 27.85 -7.73 -4.86
C ILE A 94 26.40 -7.46 -4.46
N GLY A 95 25.53 -8.45 -4.64
CA GLY A 95 24.11 -8.40 -4.31
C GLY A 95 23.75 -9.14 -3.02
N PRO A 96 22.46 -9.43 -2.76
CA PRO A 96 22.03 -10.21 -1.60
C PRO A 96 22.36 -11.69 -1.78
N CYS A 97 22.55 -12.40 -0.66
CA CYS A 97 22.50 -13.85 -0.63
C CYS A 97 21.04 -14.35 -0.67
N ARG A 98 20.85 -15.59 -1.08
CA ARG A 98 19.53 -16.25 -1.15
C ARG A 98 18.81 -16.26 0.20
N GLY A 99 19.52 -16.52 1.29
CA GLY A 99 18.93 -16.51 2.64
C GLY A 99 18.33 -15.16 3.03
N LEU A 100 18.96 -14.04 2.63
CA LEU A 100 18.41 -12.70 2.84
C LEU A 100 17.12 -12.50 2.05
N CYS A 101 17.11 -12.92 0.77
CA CYS A 101 15.93 -12.85 -0.08
C CYS A 101 14.77 -13.69 0.47
N GLU A 102 15.00 -14.96 0.77
CA GLU A 102 13.97 -15.89 1.26
C GLU A 102 13.36 -15.41 2.59
N SER A 103 14.21 -14.86 3.47
CA SER A 103 13.77 -14.26 4.73
C SER A 103 12.81 -13.09 4.49
N VAL A 104 13.13 -12.18 3.56
CA VAL A 104 12.26 -11.04 3.21
C VAL A 104 11.00 -11.52 2.48
N TYR A 105 11.14 -12.45 1.53
CA TYR A 105 10.04 -13.02 0.76
C TYR A 105 8.99 -13.63 1.68
N ALA A 106 9.39 -14.48 2.64
CA ALA A 106 8.49 -15.15 3.55
C ALA A 106 7.60 -14.19 4.36
N ARG A 107 8.09 -12.98 4.68
CA ARG A 107 7.33 -11.98 5.45
C ARG A 107 6.56 -10.98 4.59
N CYS A 108 7.13 -10.56 3.46
CA CYS A 108 6.59 -9.47 2.65
C CYS A 108 5.69 -9.95 1.50
N TYR A 109 5.90 -11.16 0.97
CA TYR A 109 5.07 -11.67 -0.11
C TYR A 109 3.59 -11.89 0.30
N PRO A 110 3.25 -12.39 1.52
CA PRO A 110 1.85 -12.46 1.95
C PRO A 110 1.14 -11.10 1.97
N VAL A 111 1.89 -10.03 2.24
CA VAL A 111 1.37 -8.65 2.22
C VAL A 111 1.06 -8.22 0.79
N LEU A 112 2.02 -8.38 -0.13
CA LEU A 112 1.84 -8.07 -1.56
C LEU A 112 0.69 -8.86 -2.17
N ARG A 113 0.63 -10.17 -1.92
CA ARG A 113 -0.46 -11.03 -2.37
C ARG A 113 -1.81 -10.56 -1.84
N GLY A 114 -1.87 -10.10 -0.59
CA GLY A 114 -3.10 -9.55 0.02
C GLY A 114 -3.64 -8.32 -0.71
N PHE A 115 -2.78 -7.58 -1.41
CA PHE A 115 -3.15 -6.44 -2.27
C PHE A 115 -3.27 -6.79 -3.75
N GLY A 116 -3.19 -8.08 -4.11
CA GLY A 116 -3.29 -8.55 -5.50
C GLY A 116 -2.01 -8.43 -6.34
N PHE A 117 -0.87 -8.12 -5.72
CA PHE A 117 0.41 -8.05 -6.41
C PHE A 117 1.18 -9.38 -6.35
N GLN A 118 1.87 -9.69 -7.44
CA GLN A 118 2.79 -10.83 -7.50
C GLN A 118 4.19 -10.43 -7.02
N TRP A 119 5.00 -11.43 -6.68
CA TRP A 119 6.41 -11.19 -6.39
C TRP A 119 7.15 -10.86 -7.69
N PRO A 120 7.88 -9.73 -7.79
CA PRO A 120 8.58 -9.35 -9.00
C PRO A 120 9.61 -10.40 -9.43
N PRO A 121 9.72 -10.73 -10.72
CA PRO A 121 10.67 -11.73 -11.21
C PRO A 121 12.14 -11.30 -11.00
N GLU A 122 12.42 -10.00 -10.98
CA GLU A 122 13.76 -9.46 -10.68
C GLU A 122 14.21 -9.72 -9.24
N LEU A 123 13.26 -10.04 -8.35
CA LEU A 123 13.48 -10.35 -6.94
C LEU A 123 13.39 -11.85 -6.66
N ASP A 124 13.31 -12.71 -7.67
CA ASP A 124 13.27 -14.16 -7.47
C ASP A 124 14.54 -14.65 -6.74
N CYS A 125 14.34 -15.29 -5.59
CA CYS A 125 15.44 -15.76 -4.74
C CYS A 125 16.31 -16.83 -5.40
N SER A 126 15.79 -17.52 -6.42
CA SER A 126 16.57 -18.48 -7.20
C SER A 126 17.74 -17.84 -7.97
N LEU A 127 17.64 -16.54 -8.27
CA LEU A 127 18.65 -15.75 -8.99
C LEU A 127 19.88 -15.41 -8.13
N PHE A 128 19.78 -15.55 -6.80
CA PHE A 128 20.84 -15.13 -5.88
C PHE A 128 21.69 -16.32 -5.39
N PRO A 129 23.00 -16.10 -5.11
CA PRO A 129 23.89 -17.13 -4.57
C PRO A 129 23.41 -17.65 -3.21
N ALA A 130 23.58 -18.94 -2.95
CA ALA A 130 23.12 -19.56 -1.69
C ALA A 130 23.91 -19.08 -0.48
N GLU A 131 25.24 -19.01 -0.61
CA GLU A 131 26.17 -18.69 0.48
C GLU A 131 27.25 -17.73 -0.02
N ASN A 132 27.81 -16.95 0.91
CA ASN A 132 28.94 -16.07 0.65
C ASN A 132 30.24 -16.88 0.74
N ASN A 133 30.94 -17.07 -0.38
CA ASN A 133 32.18 -17.84 -0.46
C ASN A 133 33.20 -17.19 -1.42
N HIS A 134 34.34 -17.85 -1.65
CA HIS A 134 35.41 -17.33 -2.52
C HIS A 134 35.04 -17.25 -4.02
N GLU A 135 34.02 -17.99 -4.45
CA GLU A 135 33.54 -18.02 -5.83
C GLU A 135 32.37 -17.04 -6.06
N HIS A 136 31.53 -16.87 -5.03
CA HIS A 136 30.33 -16.06 -5.05
C HIS A 136 30.26 -15.18 -3.80
N MET A 137 30.51 -13.88 -3.97
CA MET A 137 30.32 -12.90 -2.91
C MET A 137 28.89 -12.40 -2.89
N CYS A 138 28.26 -12.42 -1.72
CA CYS A 138 26.92 -11.90 -1.50
C CYS A 138 26.74 -11.40 -0.06
N MET A 139 25.69 -10.61 0.17
CA MET A 139 25.35 -10.05 1.49
C MET A 139 24.27 -10.86 2.19
N GLU A 140 24.57 -11.41 3.37
CA GLU A 140 23.63 -12.18 4.19
C GLU A 140 22.64 -11.32 4.97
N GLY A 141 22.96 -10.04 5.17
CA GLY A 141 22.16 -9.11 5.97
C GLY A 141 22.37 -9.28 7.48
N PRO A 142 21.93 -8.30 8.29
CA PRO A 142 22.16 -8.27 9.74
C PRO A 142 21.25 -9.22 10.54
N GLY A 143 20.48 -10.08 9.86
CA GLY A 143 19.43 -10.89 10.48
C GLY A 143 18.20 -10.06 10.85
N GLU A 144 17.11 -10.74 11.22
CA GLU A 144 15.87 -10.06 11.58
C GLU A 144 15.96 -9.50 13.00
N ARG A 145 15.92 -8.18 13.14
CA ARG A 145 15.95 -7.51 14.44
C ARG A 145 14.52 -7.33 14.93
N ALA A 146 14.03 -8.30 15.69
CA ALA A 146 12.70 -8.33 16.31
C ALA A 146 11.53 -8.41 15.29
N PRO A 147 10.37 -8.99 15.69
CA PRO A 147 9.24 -9.14 14.79
C PRO A 147 8.66 -7.77 14.41
N PRO A 148 8.11 -7.62 13.20
CA PRO A 148 7.70 -6.34 12.70
C PRO A 148 6.46 -5.79 13.43
N VAL A 149 6.45 -4.48 13.67
CA VAL A 149 5.29 -3.75 14.19
C VAL A 149 4.20 -3.84 13.12
N GLY A 150 3.19 -4.69 13.35
CA GLY A 150 2.03 -4.83 12.45
C GLY A 150 1.74 -6.25 11.97
N THR A 151 2.66 -7.20 12.16
CA THR A 151 2.38 -8.64 11.96
C THR A 151 2.49 -9.36 13.29
N VAL A 152 1.36 -9.90 13.75
CA VAL A 152 1.35 -10.81 14.89
C VAL A 152 2.25 -12.01 14.53
N PRO A 153 3.27 -12.33 15.33
CA PRO A 153 4.11 -13.51 15.12
C PRO A 153 3.25 -14.77 15.10
N ILE A 154 3.43 -15.62 14.09
CA ILE A 154 3.03 -17.03 14.18
C ILE A 154 4.01 -17.68 15.16
N ASP A 155 3.57 -17.97 16.39
CA ASP A 155 4.37 -18.73 17.35
C ASP A 155 4.47 -20.19 16.87
N ALA A 156 5.70 -20.62 16.56
CA ALA A 156 6.06 -21.97 16.08
C ALA A 156 5.93 -23.08 17.14
N GLY A 157 5.06 -22.93 18.15
CA GLY A 157 4.99 -23.84 19.30
C GLY A 157 3.60 -24.37 19.68
N SER A 158 2.50 -23.86 19.12
CA SER A 158 1.16 -24.26 19.61
C SER A 158 0.04 -24.37 18.58
N GLY A 159 0.31 -24.17 17.28
CA GLY A 159 -0.72 -24.30 16.24
C GLY A 159 -1.92 -23.36 16.42
N ARG A 160 -1.82 -22.31 17.25
CA ARG A 160 -2.83 -21.27 17.40
C ARG A 160 -2.18 -19.87 17.39
N PRO A 161 -2.43 -19.05 16.37
CA PRO A 161 -1.90 -17.69 16.29
C PRO A 161 -2.52 -16.82 17.38
N GLY A 162 -1.69 -16.40 18.34
CA GLY A 162 -2.14 -15.66 19.50
C GLY A 162 -2.18 -14.17 19.24
N CYS A 163 -3.37 -13.59 19.11
CA CYS A 163 -3.59 -12.13 19.16
C CYS A 163 -3.19 -11.49 20.52
N ARG A 164 -2.60 -12.29 21.43
CA ARG A 164 -2.16 -11.90 22.77
C ARG A 164 -0.99 -10.91 22.80
N LYS A 165 -0.25 -10.75 21.69
CA LYS A 165 0.85 -9.79 21.60
C LYS A 165 0.38 -8.36 21.25
N LEU A 166 -0.91 -8.18 20.95
CA LEU A 166 -1.49 -6.85 20.67
C LEU A 166 -1.84 -6.11 21.96
N ILE A 167 -1.86 -4.77 21.86
CA ILE A 167 -2.34 -3.87 22.90
C ILE A 167 -3.77 -4.28 23.29
N LYS A 168 -4.00 -4.49 24.59
CA LYS A 168 -5.23 -5.06 25.18
C LYS A 168 -5.59 -6.43 24.57
N PRO A 169 -4.90 -7.52 24.98
CA PRO A 169 -4.98 -8.83 24.33
C PRO A 169 -6.36 -9.49 24.36
N ASN A 170 -7.23 -9.11 25.31
CA ASN A 170 -8.60 -9.63 25.43
C ASN A 170 -9.57 -8.99 24.43
N SER A 171 -9.13 -7.99 23.66
CA SER A 171 -9.95 -7.25 22.70
C SER A 171 -9.87 -7.80 21.27
N TRP A 172 -9.11 -8.88 21.06
CA TRP A 172 -8.78 -9.42 19.75
C TRP A 172 -9.13 -10.90 19.65
N VAL A 173 -9.57 -11.32 18.47
CA VAL A 173 -9.78 -12.72 18.14
C VAL A 173 -9.15 -13.06 16.79
N TRP A 174 -8.63 -14.27 16.67
CA TRP A 174 -8.10 -14.75 15.41
C TRP A 174 -9.23 -15.20 14.49
N VAL A 175 -9.34 -14.61 13.31
CA VAL A 175 -10.35 -14.96 12.31
C VAL A 175 -9.73 -15.95 11.32
N ARG A 176 -10.29 -17.17 11.26
CA ARG A 176 -9.76 -18.24 10.39
C ARG A 176 -9.91 -17.93 8.90
N GLY A 177 -10.97 -17.23 8.49
CA GLY A 177 -11.22 -16.92 7.08
C GLY A 177 -10.23 -15.91 6.49
N SER A 178 -9.85 -14.89 7.26
CA SER A 178 -8.91 -13.84 6.81
C SER A 178 -7.46 -14.13 7.20
N GLY A 179 -7.21 -15.10 8.08
CA GLY A 179 -5.87 -15.39 8.61
C GLY A 179 -5.26 -14.20 9.35
N ARG A 180 -6.09 -13.34 9.96
CA ARG A 180 -5.67 -12.13 10.68
C ARG A 180 -6.40 -12.01 12.03
N CYS A 181 -5.82 -11.25 12.95
CA CYS A 181 -6.50 -10.84 14.18
C CYS A 181 -7.49 -9.71 13.89
N ALA A 182 -8.75 -9.90 14.28
CA ALA A 182 -9.79 -8.88 14.22
C ALA A 182 -10.11 -8.38 15.62
N GLN A 183 -10.33 -7.07 15.76
CA GLN A 183 -10.78 -6.47 17.01
C GLN A 183 -12.30 -6.62 17.19
N PHE A 184 -12.74 -6.74 18.43
CA PHE A 184 -14.18 -6.65 18.73
C PHE A 184 -14.70 -5.23 18.44
N CYS A 185 -15.95 -5.16 17.95
CA CYS A 185 -16.59 -3.91 17.55
C CYS A 185 -16.72 -2.89 18.68
N ASP A 186 -16.97 -3.40 19.89
CA ASP A 186 -17.14 -2.67 21.15
C ASP A 186 -15.81 -2.44 21.90
N ALA A 187 -14.69 -3.02 21.44
CA ALA A 187 -13.42 -2.90 22.15
C ALA A 187 -12.87 -1.48 22.14
N GLU A 188 -12.41 -1.02 23.30
CA GLU A 188 -11.70 0.26 23.49
C GLU A 188 -10.19 0.07 23.38
N VAL A 189 -9.66 -0.04 22.16
CA VAL A 189 -8.22 -0.24 21.94
C VAL A 189 -7.45 1.08 21.89
N LEU A 190 -7.75 1.92 20.89
CA LEU A 190 -7.07 3.20 20.64
C LEU A 190 -7.81 4.42 21.22
N TRP A 191 -9.15 4.35 21.25
CA TRP A 191 -10.03 5.44 21.69
C TRP A 191 -11.08 4.92 22.65
N GLU A 192 -11.43 5.73 23.63
CA GLU A 192 -12.50 5.48 24.61
C GLU A 192 -13.89 5.70 23.99
N ALA A 193 -14.95 5.13 24.57
CA ALA A 193 -16.32 5.32 24.08
C ALA A 193 -16.75 6.79 24.03
N GLY A 194 -16.30 7.62 24.99
CA GLY A 194 -16.58 9.05 25.03
C GLY A 194 -16.00 9.80 23.82
N GLU A 195 -14.72 9.56 23.51
CA GLU A 195 -14.03 10.16 22.37
C GLU A 195 -14.65 9.76 21.03
N ARG A 196 -15.04 8.47 20.92
CA ARG A 196 -15.73 7.95 19.74
C ARG A 196 -17.07 8.65 19.52
N LYS A 197 -17.86 8.78 20.58
CA LYS A 197 -19.16 9.45 20.52
C LYS A 197 -19.02 10.92 20.16
N ALA A 198 -18.01 11.61 20.69
CA ALA A 198 -17.70 12.98 20.32
C ALA A 198 -17.36 13.11 18.83
N ALA A 199 -16.51 12.22 18.30
CA ALA A 199 -16.16 12.19 16.88
C ALA A 199 -17.37 11.88 15.97
N GLU A 200 -18.25 10.95 16.38
CA GLU A 200 -19.47 10.61 15.65
C GLU A 200 -20.45 11.80 15.58
N VAL A 201 -20.69 12.47 16.70
CA VAL A 201 -21.54 13.68 16.74
C VAL A 201 -20.94 14.81 15.91
N TRP A 202 -19.63 15.03 16.01
CA TRP A 202 -18.92 16.03 15.23
C TRP A 202 -19.08 15.78 13.73
N LEU A 203 -18.76 14.57 13.27
CA LEU A 203 -18.86 14.20 11.84
C LEU A 203 -20.31 14.30 11.33
N ALA A 204 -21.28 13.83 12.12
CA ALA A 204 -22.69 13.92 11.74
C ALA A 204 -23.16 15.38 11.59
N THR A 205 -22.69 16.28 12.46
CA THR A 205 -23.05 17.71 12.41
C THR A 205 -22.53 18.38 11.14
N TRP A 206 -21.25 18.19 10.83
CA TRP A 206 -20.64 18.75 9.61
C TRP A 206 -21.20 18.12 8.34
N ALA A 207 -21.49 16.82 8.35
CA ALA A 207 -22.14 16.15 7.24
C ALA A 207 -23.55 16.70 6.98
N ALA A 208 -24.36 16.90 8.03
CA ALA A 208 -25.71 17.44 7.89
C ALA A 208 -25.71 18.88 7.35
N LEU A 209 -24.82 19.74 7.86
CA LEU A 209 -24.66 21.09 7.35
C LEU A 209 -24.25 21.09 5.87
N SER A 210 -23.25 20.29 5.52
CA SER A 210 -22.77 20.18 4.14
C SER A 210 -23.82 19.58 3.20
N PHE A 211 -24.59 18.60 3.65
CA PHE A 211 -25.71 18.03 2.89
C PHE A 211 -26.80 19.08 2.63
N ALA A 212 -27.19 19.85 3.64
CA ALA A 212 -28.18 20.92 3.48
C ALA A 212 -27.71 21.99 2.48
N CYS A 213 -26.46 22.44 2.58
CA CYS A 213 -25.89 23.42 1.65
C CYS A 213 -25.81 22.89 0.21
N THR A 214 -25.35 21.65 0.03
CA THR A 214 -25.22 21.05 -1.32
C THR A 214 -26.58 20.74 -1.94
N LEU A 215 -27.57 20.30 -1.14
CA LEU A 215 -28.94 20.09 -1.60
C LEU A 215 -29.61 21.41 -2.03
N ALA A 216 -29.40 22.49 -1.27
CA ALA A 216 -29.88 23.83 -1.65
C ALA A 216 -29.22 24.31 -2.95
N ALA A 217 -27.93 24.08 -3.14
CA ALA A 217 -27.21 24.42 -4.37
C ALA A 217 -27.75 23.65 -5.59
N VAL A 218 -27.95 22.33 -5.45
CA VAL A 218 -28.58 21.51 -6.50
C VAL A 218 -30.00 22.00 -6.80
N GLY A 219 -30.80 22.29 -5.78
CA GLY A 219 -32.16 22.80 -5.95
C GLY A 219 -32.19 24.15 -6.68
N ALA A 220 -31.30 25.07 -6.32
CA ALA A 220 -31.17 26.37 -7.00
C ALA A 220 -30.75 26.22 -8.47
N GLN A 221 -29.83 25.30 -8.76
CA GLN A 221 -29.39 25.02 -10.14
C GLN A 221 -30.46 24.34 -10.97
N LEU A 222 -31.29 23.46 -10.39
CA LEU A 222 -32.40 22.83 -11.10
C LEU A 222 -33.59 23.77 -11.33
N ALA A 223 -33.82 24.71 -10.41
CA ALA A 223 -34.92 25.67 -10.50
C ALA A 223 -34.60 26.91 -11.36
N CYS A 224 -33.37 27.41 -11.28
CA CYS A 224 -32.94 28.65 -11.93
C CYS A 224 -31.86 28.43 -13.01
N GLY A 225 -31.46 27.18 -13.28
CA GLY A 225 -30.50 26.87 -14.33
C GLY A 225 -31.12 27.12 -15.70
N ASP A 226 -30.90 28.33 -16.22
CA ASP A 226 -31.06 28.57 -17.65
C ASP A 226 -30.10 27.66 -18.43
N ARG A 227 -30.36 27.38 -19.71
CA ARG A 227 -29.65 26.38 -20.54
C ARG A 227 -28.18 26.74 -20.80
N GLY A 228 -27.35 26.79 -19.77
CA GLY A 228 -25.94 27.14 -19.83
C GLY A 228 -25.06 26.09 -20.47
N GLY A 229 -23.89 26.57 -20.88
CA GLY A 229 -22.84 25.80 -21.54
C GLY A 229 -22.26 24.67 -20.68
N ALA A 230 -21.28 23.95 -21.23
CA ALA A 230 -20.70 22.75 -20.61
C ALA A 230 -20.15 22.98 -19.17
N GLY A 231 -19.69 24.21 -18.84
CA GLY A 231 -19.18 24.56 -17.50
C GLY A 231 -20.23 24.60 -16.40
N GLU A 232 -21.44 25.11 -16.66
CA GLU A 232 -22.53 25.11 -15.67
C GLU A 232 -23.05 23.69 -15.40
N ARG A 233 -22.98 22.82 -16.41
CA ARG A 233 -23.32 21.39 -16.25
C ARG A 233 -22.30 20.63 -15.39
N ALA A 234 -21.02 20.99 -15.46
CA ALA A 234 -19.99 20.41 -14.60
C ALA A 234 -20.22 20.77 -13.13
N LEU A 235 -20.61 22.02 -12.83
CA LEU A 235 -20.92 22.46 -11.46
C LEU A 235 -22.10 21.69 -10.84
N VAL A 236 -23.13 21.35 -11.64
CA VAL A 236 -24.25 20.51 -11.20
C VAL A 236 -23.76 19.10 -10.84
N LEU A 237 -22.88 18.52 -11.65
CA LEU A 237 -22.34 17.18 -11.40
C LEU A 237 -21.44 17.15 -10.15
N VAL A 238 -20.63 18.19 -9.92
CA VAL A 238 -19.87 18.35 -8.66
C VAL A 238 -20.82 18.43 -7.47
N ALA A 239 -21.86 19.27 -7.54
CA ALA A 239 -22.81 19.45 -6.44
C ALA A 239 -23.58 18.16 -6.12
N LEU A 240 -24.01 17.41 -7.14
CA LEU A 240 -24.63 16.10 -6.98
C LEU A 240 -23.69 15.07 -6.34
N CYS A 241 -22.42 15.01 -6.80
CA CYS A 241 -21.45 14.09 -6.21
C CYS A 241 -21.13 14.45 -4.74
N ARG A 242 -21.02 15.74 -4.39
CA ARG A 242 -20.84 16.19 -3.00
C ARG A 242 -22.07 15.90 -2.13
N CYS A 243 -23.28 16.02 -2.68
CA CYS A 243 -24.52 15.65 -2.02
C CYS A 243 -24.56 14.13 -1.72
N ALA A 244 -24.20 13.30 -2.70
CA ALA A 244 -24.12 11.84 -2.51
C ALA A 244 -23.04 11.43 -1.48
N ALA A 245 -21.87 12.07 -1.50
CA ALA A 245 -20.82 11.82 -0.52
C ALA A 245 -21.24 12.21 0.91
N THR A 246 -21.88 13.36 1.09
CA THR A 246 -22.38 13.80 2.41
C THR A 246 -23.55 12.94 2.89
N ALA A 247 -24.41 12.46 1.99
CA ALA A 247 -25.42 11.45 2.31
C ALA A 247 -24.82 10.15 2.84
N GLY A 248 -23.64 9.73 2.34
CA GLY A 248 -22.91 8.57 2.87
C GLY A 248 -22.55 8.70 4.36
N TRP A 249 -22.15 9.89 4.80
CA TRP A 249 -21.93 10.17 6.23
C TRP A 249 -23.23 10.15 7.04
N GLY A 250 -24.33 10.64 6.46
CA GLY A 250 -25.67 10.55 7.06
C GLY A 250 -26.16 9.11 7.23
N VAL A 251 -26.02 8.29 6.20
CA VAL A 251 -26.35 6.84 6.24
C VAL A 251 -25.53 6.14 7.32
N ARG A 252 -24.23 6.43 7.41
CA ARG A 252 -23.37 5.90 8.48
C ARG A 252 -23.85 6.31 9.87
N ALA A 253 -24.22 7.58 10.06
CA ALA A 253 -24.70 8.09 11.34
C ALA A 253 -26.04 7.44 11.74
N ALA A 254 -26.97 7.29 10.80
CA ALA A 254 -28.28 6.69 11.02
C ALA A 254 -28.21 5.17 11.29
N ALA A 255 -27.37 4.44 10.55
CA ALA A 255 -27.16 3.01 10.76
C ALA A 255 -26.45 2.71 12.08
N GLY A 256 -25.65 3.66 12.58
CA GLY A 256 -24.83 3.48 13.76
C GLY A 256 -23.59 2.62 13.52
N ARG A 257 -22.62 2.72 14.42
CA ARG A 257 -21.29 2.11 14.29
C ARG A 257 -21.32 0.60 14.01
N ALA A 258 -22.12 -0.14 14.78
CA ALA A 258 -22.16 -1.60 14.67
C ALA A 258 -22.72 -2.06 13.33
N ALA A 259 -23.83 -1.46 12.87
CA ALA A 259 -24.42 -1.85 11.60
C ALA A 259 -23.61 -1.35 10.39
N ALA A 260 -22.89 -0.23 10.51
CA ALA A 260 -22.11 0.34 9.42
C ALA A 260 -20.69 -0.24 9.28
N GLY A 261 -20.10 -0.75 10.37
CA GLY A 261 -18.68 -1.13 10.38
C GLY A 261 -18.36 -2.52 10.96
N CYS A 262 -19.35 -3.24 11.48
CA CYS A 262 -19.11 -4.52 12.16
C CYS A 262 -19.89 -5.65 11.50
N ALA A 263 -19.32 -6.85 11.53
CA ALA A 263 -19.90 -8.06 10.97
C ALA A 263 -19.86 -9.19 12.01
N LYS A 264 -20.78 -10.15 11.88
CA LYS A 264 -20.68 -11.41 12.62
C LYS A 264 -19.80 -12.38 11.85
N ASP A 265 -18.93 -13.09 12.55
CA ASP A 265 -18.12 -14.16 11.97
C ASP A 265 -18.41 -15.50 12.64
N SER A 266 -18.23 -16.56 11.88
CA SER A 266 -18.34 -17.96 12.33
C SER A 266 -17.41 -18.30 13.51
N THR A 267 -16.29 -17.59 13.65
CA THR A 267 -15.32 -17.81 14.74
C THR A 267 -15.81 -17.24 16.08
N SER A 268 -16.69 -16.23 16.08
CA SER A 268 -17.27 -15.64 17.29
C SER A 268 -18.73 -15.24 17.03
N PRO A 269 -19.69 -16.18 17.19
CA PRO A 269 -21.10 -15.89 16.91
C PRO A 269 -21.76 -14.96 17.95
N THR A 270 -21.14 -14.82 19.13
CA THR A 270 -21.69 -14.06 20.27
C THR A 270 -21.29 -12.58 20.26
N ARG A 271 -20.25 -12.18 19.53
CA ARG A 271 -19.78 -10.80 19.47
C ARG A 271 -19.51 -10.35 18.04
N MET A 272 -19.78 -9.08 17.77
CA MET A 272 -19.51 -8.48 16.46
C MET A 272 -18.04 -8.10 16.35
N LEU A 273 -17.47 -8.34 15.19
CA LEU A 273 -16.08 -8.01 14.87
C LEU A 273 -16.05 -6.85 13.89
N LEU A 274 -14.97 -6.07 13.91
CA LEU A 274 -14.77 -5.05 12.88
C LEU A 274 -14.68 -5.74 11.51
N ALA A 275 -15.47 -5.26 10.54
CA ALA A 275 -15.42 -5.79 9.18
C ALA A 275 -14.08 -5.42 8.54
N HIS A 276 -13.37 -6.43 8.04
CA HIS A 276 -12.13 -6.25 7.27
C HIS A 276 -12.37 -6.30 5.76
N ASP A 277 -13.44 -6.97 5.33
CA ASP A 277 -13.83 -7.11 3.93
C ASP A 277 -15.24 -6.56 3.72
N GLY A 278 -15.45 -5.79 2.66
CA GLY A 278 -16.75 -5.17 2.35
C GLY A 278 -17.87 -6.19 2.08
N LEU A 279 -17.53 -7.44 1.76
CA LEU A 279 -18.50 -8.51 1.53
C LEU A 279 -19.18 -9.00 2.82
N ALA A 280 -18.53 -8.84 3.97
CA ALA A 280 -19.04 -9.32 5.25
C ALA A 280 -20.16 -8.43 5.83
N ASN A 281 -20.23 -7.17 5.39
CA ASN A 281 -21.28 -6.24 5.78
C ASN A 281 -21.70 -5.34 4.60
N PRO A 282 -22.89 -5.54 4.02
CA PRO A 282 -23.35 -4.75 2.87
C PRO A 282 -23.53 -3.27 3.19
N ASN A 283 -23.88 -2.91 4.44
CA ASN A 283 -23.99 -1.51 4.85
C ASN A 283 -22.63 -0.81 4.81
N CYS A 284 -21.56 -1.52 5.17
CA CYS A 284 -20.19 -1.04 5.09
C CYS A 284 -19.81 -0.75 3.63
N ALA A 285 -20.16 -1.66 2.71
CA ALA A 285 -19.93 -1.48 1.28
C ALA A 285 -20.71 -0.28 0.71
N VAL A 286 -21.99 -0.11 1.07
CA VAL A 286 -22.80 1.03 0.62
C VAL A 286 -22.22 2.35 1.11
N VAL A 287 -21.87 2.45 2.39
CA VAL A 287 -21.23 3.65 2.96
C VAL A 287 -19.89 3.91 2.28
N PHE A 288 -19.08 2.87 2.04
CA PHE A 288 -17.82 3.01 1.30
C PHE A 288 -18.03 3.54 -0.11
N LEU A 289 -18.98 2.97 -0.87
CA LEU A 289 -19.27 3.42 -2.24
C LEU A 289 -19.74 4.88 -2.25
N LEU A 290 -20.64 5.27 -1.35
CA LEU A 290 -21.12 6.65 -1.25
C LEU A 290 -19.98 7.63 -0.97
N LEU A 291 -19.10 7.30 -0.02
CA LEU A 291 -18.01 8.18 0.39
C LEU A 291 -16.85 8.21 -0.61
N TYR A 292 -16.41 7.05 -1.06
CA TYR A 292 -15.20 6.91 -1.88
C TYR A 292 -15.46 7.25 -3.34
N TYR A 293 -16.47 6.64 -3.96
CA TYR A 293 -16.73 6.87 -5.39
C TYR A 293 -17.17 8.30 -5.66
N PHE A 294 -18.18 8.80 -4.94
CA PHE A 294 -18.66 10.16 -5.17
C PHE A 294 -17.72 11.23 -4.62
N GLY A 295 -16.95 10.92 -3.56
CA GLY A 295 -15.88 11.79 -3.10
C GLY A 295 -14.79 11.99 -4.16
N LEU A 296 -14.34 10.90 -4.78
CA LEU A 296 -13.39 10.94 -5.89
C LEU A 296 -13.98 11.61 -7.13
N ALA A 297 -15.20 11.23 -7.53
CA ALA A 297 -15.87 11.85 -8.67
C ALA A 297 -15.98 13.38 -8.49
N ALA A 298 -16.36 13.86 -7.30
CA ALA A 298 -16.43 15.28 -6.98
C ALA A 298 -15.07 16.00 -6.89
N SER A 299 -13.96 15.27 -6.90
CA SER A 299 -12.60 15.84 -6.96
C SER A 299 -12.03 15.84 -8.38
N VAL A 300 -12.54 14.95 -9.25
CA VAL A 300 -12.16 14.85 -10.66
C VAL A 300 -12.96 15.83 -11.51
N TRP A 301 -14.25 15.98 -11.22
CA TRP A 301 -15.09 17.05 -11.76
C TRP A 301 -14.66 18.43 -11.24
#